data_AF-A0A1A3A483-F1
#
_entry.id   AF-A0A1A3A483-F1
#
_cell.length_a   1.000
_cell.length_b   1.000
_cell.length_c   1.000
_cell.angle_alpha   90.00
_cell.angle_beta   90.00
_cell.angle_gamma   90.00
#
_symmetry.space_group_name_H-M   'P 1'
#
loop_
_entity.id
_entity.type
_entity.pdbx_description
1 polymer ?
#
loop_
_entity_poly.entity_id
_entity_poly.type
_entity_poly.pdbx_seq_one_letter_code
_entity_poly.pdbx_strand_id
1 'polypeptide(L)'
;MSLRGLAGKVGIVVGGATGLGAATAVRLGAEGSQVVIGDIAEEAAQQTAERIARAGVRRHGIGALTRHVASRWGKEGIRCNAVAPGFTATDAIRSAPRWPELEASALRRIRSTRVGLPDDVASLVAFLLSDEGAWINGQVVNIDGGTVLR
;
A
#
# COMPACT_ATOMS: atom_id res chain seq x y z
N MET A 1 -7.35 -28.99 13.11
CA MET A 1 -7.79 -28.31 14.36
C MET A 1 -7.26 -26.88 14.26
N SER A 2 -8.13 -25.87 14.28
CA SER A 2 -7.68 -24.48 14.26
C SER A 2 -6.93 -24.16 15.56
N LEU A 3 -5.83 -23.39 15.48
CA LEU A 3 -5.10 -22.90 16.63
C LEU A 3 -6.01 -21.99 17.46
N ARG A 4 -6.13 -22.27 18.77
CA ARG A 4 -6.93 -21.45 19.69
C ARG A 4 -6.41 -20.01 19.69
N GLY A 5 -7.22 -19.06 19.21
CA GLY A 5 -6.98 -17.61 19.38
C GLY A 5 -6.67 -16.79 18.12
N LEU A 6 -6.58 -17.41 16.93
CA LEU A 6 -6.28 -16.69 15.68
C LEU A 6 -7.53 -16.15 14.94
N ALA A 7 -8.70 -16.73 15.19
CA ALA A 7 -9.95 -16.27 14.58
C ALA A 7 -10.23 -14.79 14.88
N GLY A 8 -10.48 -14.00 13.83
CA GLY A 8 -10.80 -12.56 13.92
C GLY A 8 -9.61 -11.63 14.23
N LYS A 9 -8.40 -12.17 14.43
CA LYS A 9 -7.18 -11.37 14.58
C LYS A 9 -6.76 -10.78 13.24
N VAL A 10 -6.09 -9.62 13.26
CA VAL A 10 -5.48 -9.03 12.06
C VAL A 10 -3.98 -9.34 12.10
N GLY A 11 -3.47 -10.01 11.07
CA GLY A 11 -2.04 -10.28 10.89
C GLY A 11 -1.49 -9.54 9.66
N ILE A 12 -0.27 -9.02 9.75
CA ILE A 12 0.41 -8.37 8.62
C ILE A 12 1.57 -9.25 8.20
N VAL A 13 1.66 -9.55 6.91
CA VAL A 13 2.76 -10.32 6.33
C VAL A 13 3.45 -9.45 5.27
N VAL A 14 4.63 -8.95 5.61
CA VAL A 14 5.53 -8.25 4.70
C VAL A 14 6.36 -9.27 3.92
N GLY A 15 6.54 -9.07 2.62
CA GLY A 15 7.10 -10.10 1.72
C GLY A 15 6.11 -11.22 1.41
N GLY A 16 4.80 -10.94 1.50
CA GLY A 16 3.75 -11.95 1.42
C GLY A 16 3.35 -12.36 -0.01
N ALA A 17 4.00 -11.86 -1.06
CA ALA A 17 3.65 -12.22 -2.43
C ALA A 17 4.01 -13.65 -2.80
N THR A 18 5.13 -14.17 -2.28
CA THR A 18 5.67 -15.49 -2.67
C THR A 18 6.31 -16.22 -1.49
N GLY A 19 6.75 -17.46 -1.73
CA GLY A 19 7.58 -18.24 -0.80
C GLY A 19 6.99 -18.35 0.61
N LEU A 20 7.83 -18.06 1.61
CA LEU A 20 7.50 -18.16 3.04
C LEU A 20 6.40 -17.17 3.45
N GLY A 21 6.45 -15.93 2.98
CA GLY A 21 5.43 -14.93 3.31
C GLY A 21 4.06 -15.35 2.79
N ALA A 22 3.98 -15.81 1.55
CA ALA A 22 2.71 -16.31 0.99
C ALA A 22 2.17 -17.52 1.76
N ALA A 23 3.04 -18.47 2.13
CA ALA A 23 2.64 -19.63 2.92
C ALA A 23 2.11 -19.23 4.32
N THR A 24 2.79 -18.29 4.99
CA THR A 24 2.36 -17.73 6.27
C THR A 24 1.00 -17.03 6.15
N ALA A 25 0.83 -16.18 5.13
CA ALA A 25 -0.41 -15.46 4.91
C ALA A 25 -1.59 -16.41 4.65
N VAL A 26 -1.39 -17.44 3.83
CA VAL A 26 -2.39 -18.49 3.58
C VAL A 26 -2.72 -19.26 4.86
N ARG A 27 -1.72 -19.63 5.67
CA ARG A 27 -1.95 -20.32 6.93
C ARG A 27 -2.76 -19.46 7.90
N LEU A 28 -2.40 -18.19 8.09
CA LEU A 28 -3.14 -17.27 8.96
C LEU A 28 -4.60 -17.10 8.49
N GLY A 29 -4.82 -17.00 7.18
CA GLY A 29 -6.16 -16.99 6.60
C GLY A 29 -6.95 -18.26 6.91
N ALA A 30 -6.37 -19.44 6.69
CA ALA A 30 -7.02 -20.72 7.00
C ALA A 30 -7.40 -20.88 8.48
N GLU A 31 -6.73 -20.16 9.38
CA GLU A 31 -7.02 -20.10 10.82
C GLU A 31 -8.07 -19.04 11.20
N GLY A 32 -8.64 -18.34 10.21
CA GLY A 32 -9.67 -17.32 10.42
C GLY A 32 -9.15 -15.94 10.81
N SER A 33 -7.84 -15.69 10.71
CA SER A 33 -7.29 -14.33 10.84
C SER A 33 -7.54 -13.53 9.56
N GLN A 34 -7.85 -12.25 9.71
CA GLN A 34 -7.77 -11.29 8.61
C GLN A 34 -6.31 -10.99 8.31
N VAL A 35 -5.91 -11.02 7.04
CA VAL A 35 -4.49 -10.86 6.66
C VAL A 35 -4.30 -9.65 5.76
N VAL A 36 -3.32 -8.83 6.11
CA VAL A 36 -2.76 -7.76 5.26
C VAL A 36 -1.48 -8.29 4.63
N ILE A 37 -1.41 -8.27 3.30
CA ILE A 37 -0.20 -8.60 2.55
C ILE A 37 0.47 -7.31 2.11
N GLY A 38 1.70 -7.10 2.55
CA GLY A 38 2.57 -6.04 2.05
C GLY A 38 3.68 -6.65 1.19
N ASP A 39 3.77 -6.25 -0.08
CA ASP A 39 4.85 -6.69 -0.96
C ASP A 39 5.07 -5.65 -2.08
N ILE A 40 6.27 -5.67 -2.67
CA ILE A 40 6.60 -4.86 -3.85
C ILE A 40 6.07 -5.50 -5.14
N ALA A 41 5.86 -6.83 -5.14
CA ALA A 41 5.30 -7.56 -6.28
C ALA A 41 3.76 -7.62 -6.19
N GLU A 42 3.10 -6.52 -6.56
CA GLU A 42 1.66 -6.31 -6.39
C GLU A 42 0.79 -7.43 -6.98
N GLU A 43 1.09 -7.89 -8.21
CA GLU A 43 0.31 -8.94 -8.87
C GLU A 43 0.42 -10.28 -8.13
N ALA A 44 1.61 -10.64 -7.66
CA ALA A 44 1.84 -11.86 -6.89
C ALA A 44 1.25 -11.75 -5.47
N ALA A 45 1.29 -10.57 -4.85
CA ALA A 45 0.58 -10.29 -3.60
C ALA A 45 -0.93 -10.45 -3.76
N GLN A 46 -1.49 -9.98 -4.88
CA GLN A 46 -2.90 -10.11 -5.19
C GLN A 46 -3.31 -11.57 -5.37
N GLN A 47 -2.50 -12.37 -6.06
CA GLN A 47 -2.75 -13.81 -6.20
C GLN A 47 -2.75 -14.51 -4.83
N THR A 48 -1.84 -14.14 -3.92
CA THR A 48 -1.84 -14.68 -2.56
C THR A 48 -3.07 -14.20 -1.76
N ALA A 49 -3.47 -12.95 -1.91
CA ALA A 49 -4.69 -12.43 -1.28
C ALA A 49 -5.95 -13.18 -1.77
N GLU A 50 -6.02 -13.54 -3.05
CA GLU A 50 -7.10 -14.35 -3.61
C GLU A 50 -7.14 -15.77 -3.03
N ARG A 51 -5.97 -16.39 -2.84
CA ARG A 51 -5.86 -17.70 -2.18
C ARG A 51 -6.43 -17.66 -0.76
N ILE A 52 -6.19 -16.57 -0.02
CA ILE A 52 -6.76 -16.35 1.32
C ILE A 52 -8.27 -16.09 1.25
N ALA A 53 -8.72 -15.28 0.29
CA ALA A 53 -10.13 -14.94 0.14
C ALA A 53 -11.01 -16.16 -0.17
N ARG A 54 -10.49 -17.12 -0.95
CA ARG A 54 -11.16 -18.41 -1.23
C ARG A 54 -11.40 -19.25 0.04
N ALA A 55 -10.69 -18.99 1.13
CA ALA A 55 -10.91 -19.62 2.43
C ALA A 55 -11.96 -18.89 3.31
N GLY A 56 -12.71 -17.93 2.75
CA GLY A 56 -13.75 -17.19 3.47
C GLY A 56 -13.24 -16.00 4.29
N VAL A 57 -11.99 -15.60 4.09
CA VAL A 57 -11.30 -14.58 4.90
C VAL A 57 -11.25 -13.24 4.17
N ARG A 58 -11.52 -12.14 4.89
CA ARG A 58 -11.44 -10.78 4.30
C ARG A 58 -9.98 -10.35 4.11
N ARG A 59 -9.63 -9.97 2.88
CA ARG A 59 -8.35 -9.34 2.50
C ARG A 59 -8.34 -7.85 2.84
N HIS A 60 -7.21 -7.35 3.33
CA HIS A 60 -7.05 -5.95 3.71
C HIS A 60 -5.73 -5.41 3.11
N GLY A 61 -5.77 -4.31 2.36
CA GLY A 61 -4.55 -3.66 1.84
C GLY A 61 -3.94 -2.68 2.84
N ILE A 62 -2.87 -2.00 2.43
CA ILE A 62 -2.20 -0.96 3.25
C ILE A 62 -3.20 0.05 3.82
N GLY A 63 -4.20 0.49 3.05
CA GLY A 63 -5.20 1.44 3.55
C GLY A 63 -6.03 0.94 4.74
N ALA A 64 -6.27 -0.37 4.86
CA ALA A 64 -6.96 -0.93 6.02
C ALA A 64 -6.05 -0.99 7.25
N LEU A 65 -4.76 -1.30 7.07
CA LEU A 65 -3.76 -1.18 8.12
C LEU A 65 -3.64 0.27 8.61
N THR A 66 -3.54 1.22 7.68
CA THR A 66 -3.49 2.65 7.97
C THR A 66 -4.67 3.07 8.85
N ARG A 67 -5.90 2.71 8.47
CA ARG A 67 -7.10 2.99 9.28
C ARG A 67 -7.10 2.26 10.61
N HIS A 68 -6.59 1.03 10.66
CA HIS A 68 -6.47 0.29 11.92
C HIS A 68 -5.57 1.04 12.90
N VAL A 69 -4.35 1.39 12.49
CA VAL A 69 -3.42 2.13 13.36
C VAL A 69 -4.02 3.45 13.82
N ALA A 70 -4.57 4.24 12.88
CA ALA A 70 -5.22 5.51 13.19
C ALA A 70 -6.37 5.36 14.19
N SER A 71 -7.24 4.36 14.02
CA SER A 71 -8.40 4.14 14.91
C SER A 71 -8.01 3.62 16.29
N ARG A 72 -6.93 2.84 16.39
CA ARG A 72 -6.49 2.21 17.64
C ARG A 72 -5.65 3.14 18.50
N TRP A 73 -4.72 3.87 17.90
CA TRP A 73 -3.74 4.70 18.64
C TRP A 73 -3.89 6.20 18.39
N GLY A 74 -4.88 6.64 17.60
CA GLY A 74 -5.12 8.07 17.35
C GLY A 74 -5.34 8.90 18.61
N LYS A 75 -6.01 8.33 19.63
CA LYS A 75 -6.21 9.00 20.93
C LYS A 75 -4.93 9.12 21.77
N GLU A 76 -3.90 8.35 21.43
CA GLU A 76 -2.57 8.41 22.06
C GLU A 76 -1.63 9.36 21.30
N GLY A 77 -2.15 10.10 20.31
CA GLY A 77 -1.37 11.05 19.50
C GLY A 77 -0.67 10.43 18.29
N ILE A 78 -0.86 9.13 18.02
CA ILE A 78 -0.24 8.46 16.87
C ILE A 78 -1.10 8.68 15.62
N ARG A 79 -0.46 9.21 14.57
CA ARG A 79 -1.06 9.40 13.24
C ARG A 79 -0.52 8.37 12.25
N CYS A 80 -1.40 7.81 11.43
CA CYS A 80 -1.00 6.88 10.38
C CYS A 80 -1.72 7.24 9.08
N ASN A 81 -0.95 7.57 8.06
CA ASN A 81 -1.41 7.83 6.69
C ASN A 81 -0.56 6.99 5.73
N ALA A 82 -1.10 6.69 4.55
CA ALA A 82 -0.38 6.07 3.46
C ALA A 82 -0.31 7.03 2.27
N VAL A 83 0.84 7.05 1.60
CA VAL A 83 1.04 7.79 0.34
C VAL A 83 1.00 6.78 -0.80
N ALA A 84 0.12 7.02 -1.78
CA ALA A 84 -0.03 6.21 -2.98
C ALA A 84 0.49 7.00 -4.19
N PRO A 85 1.79 6.91 -4.50
CA PRO A 85 2.38 7.62 -5.62
C PRO A 85 1.99 6.98 -6.95
N GLY A 86 1.86 7.83 -7.98
CA GLY A 86 1.78 7.39 -9.37
C GLY A 86 3.15 7.14 -9.99
N PHE A 87 3.21 7.13 -11.32
CA PHE A 87 4.47 7.00 -12.03
C PHE A 87 5.42 8.16 -11.67
N THR A 88 6.55 7.79 -11.05
CA THR A 88 7.54 8.72 -10.49
C THR A 88 8.89 8.47 -11.14
N ALA A 89 9.47 9.51 -11.73
CA ALA A 89 10.70 9.49 -12.49
C ALA A 89 11.93 9.50 -11.56
N THR A 90 12.26 8.34 -10.99
CA THR A 90 13.51 8.17 -10.23
C THR A 90 14.74 8.20 -11.16
N ASP A 91 15.92 8.47 -10.63
CA ASP A 91 17.16 8.46 -11.42
C ASP A 91 17.43 7.10 -12.08
N ALA A 92 17.06 6.01 -11.42
CA ALA A 92 17.15 4.66 -11.99
C ALA A 92 16.23 4.48 -13.20
N ILE A 93 15.03 5.07 -13.19
CA ILE A 93 14.09 4.99 -14.32
C ILE A 93 14.53 5.93 -15.44
N ARG A 94 14.97 7.14 -15.11
CA ARG A 94 15.44 8.15 -16.07
C ARG A 94 16.72 7.76 -16.79
N SER A 95 17.58 6.98 -16.15
CA SER A 95 18.81 6.46 -16.76
C SER A 95 18.59 5.25 -17.68
N ALA A 96 17.39 4.68 -17.70
CA ALA A 96 17.08 3.55 -18.58
C ALA A 96 16.94 4.01 -20.05
N PRO A 97 17.44 3.24 -21.04
CA PRO A 97 17.32 3.60 -22.46
C PRO A 97 15.88 3.84 -22.92
N ARG A 98 14.92 3.13 -22.31
CA ARG A 98 13.49 3.21 -22.57
C ARG A 98 12.78 4.41 -21.91
N TRP A 99 13.53 5.32 -21.30
CA TRP A 99 12.98 6.46 -20.58
C TRP A 99 12.01 7.30 -21.44
N PRO A 100 12.37 7.72 -22.67
CA PRO A 100 11.48 8.54 -23.49
C PRO A 100 10.13 7.87 -23.76
N GLU A 101 10.12 6.57 -24.05
CA GLU A 101 8.90 5.82 -24.32
C GLU A 101 8.06 5.61 -23.05
N LEU A 102 8.71 5.33 -21.92
CA LEU A 102 8.03 5.19 -20.62
C LEU A 102 7.38 6.51 -20.19
N GLU A 103 8.11 7.62 -20.30
CA GLU A 103 7.63 8.96 -19.96
C GLU A 103 6.44 9.34 -20.84
N ALA A 104 6.58 9.23 -22.16
CA ALA A 104 5.49 9.51 -23.10
C ALA A 104 4.26 8.63 -22.83
N SER A 105 4.47 7.35 -22.46
CA SER A 105 3.38 6.44 -22.11
C SER A 105 2.65 6.82 -20.83
N ALA A 106 3.40 7.19 -19.79
CA ALA A 106 2.85 7.65 -18.53
C ALA A 106 2.03 8.94 -18.72
N LEU A 107 2.57 9.91 -19.47
CA LEU A 107 1.93 11.20 -19.73
C LEU A 107 0.58 11.10 -20.45
N ARG A 108 0.34 10.05 -21.26
CA ARG A 108 -0.98 9.81 -21.86
C ARG A 108 -2.08 9.54 -20.83
N ARG A 109 -1.72 9.03 -19.65
CA ARG A 109 -2.67 8.65 -18.59
C ARG A 109 -2.74 9.67 -17.47
N ILE A 110 -1.67 10.42 -17.24
CA ILE A 110 -1.57 11.48 -16.23
C ILE A 110 -2.41 12.70 -16.67
N ARG A 111 -2.93 13.49 -15.72
CA ARG A 111 -3.68 14.74 -15.98
C ARG A 111 -2.87 16.00 -15.64
N SER A 112 -1.67 15.82 -15.11
CA SER A 112 -0.65 16.85 -14.94
C SER A 112 0.18 17.04 -16.23
N THR A 113 0.92 18.14 -16.31
CA THR A 113 1.82 18.46 -17.44
C THR A 113 3.15 17.73 -17.39
N ARG A 114 3.44 17.01 -16.31
CA ARG A 114 4.67 16.25 -16.09
C ARG A 114 4.41 14.97 -15.29
N VAL A 115 5.34 14.03 -15.38
CA VAL A 115 5.42 12.89 -14.47
C VAL A 115 5.83 13.33 -13.06
N GLY A 116 5.59 12.48 -12.07
CA GLY A 116 6.02 12.73 -10.70
C GLY A 116 7.54 12.68 -10.57
N LEU A 117 8.08 13.43 -9.62
CA LEU A 117 9.48 13.40 -9.19
C LEU A 117 9.55 12.89 -7.74
N PRO A 118 10.70 12.31 -7.32
CA PRO A 118 10.88 11.88 -5.92
C PRO A 118 10.51 12.97 -4.90
N ASP A 119 10.86 14.22 -5.20
CA ASP A 119 10.59 15.38 -4.34
C ASP A 119 9.10 15.68 -4.16
N ASP A 120 8.25 15.35 -5.14
CA ASP A 120 6.79 15.51 -4.99
C ASP A 120 6.27 14.59 -3.89
N VAL A 121 6.69 13.31 -3.93
CA VAL A 121 6.32 12.29 -2.95
C VAL A 121 6.91 12.64 -1.58
N ALA A 122 8.18 13.03 -1.53
CA ALA A 122 8.85 13.42 -0.31
C ALA A 122 8.19 14.66 0.33
N SER A 123 7.79 15.65 -0.47
CA SER A 123 7.10 16.85 0.03
C SER A 123 5.76 16.51 0.69
N LEU A 124 4.96 15.61 0.10
CA LEU A 124 3.73 15.15 0.72
C LEU A 124 4.00 14.38 2.02
N VAL A 125 5.02 13.53 2.06
CA VAL A 125 5.41 12.82 3.29
C VAL A 125 5.82 13.81 4.38
N ALA A 126 6.64 14.81 4.04
CA ALA A 126 7.05 15.86 4.97
C ALA A 126 5.84 16.63 5.53
N PHE A 127 4.92 17.06 4.67
CA PHE A 127 3.66 17.72 5.07
C PHE A 127 2.79 16.82 5.97
N LEU A 128 2.66 15.53 5.65
CA LEU A 128 1.90 14.60 6.49
C LEU A 128 2.54 14.39 7.85
N LEU A 129 3.86 14.52 7.99
CA LEU A 129 4.57 14.38 9.26
C LEU A 129 4.61 15.67 10.08
N SER A 130 4.50 16.83 9.44
CA SER A 130 4.56 18.14 10.10
C SER A 130 3.27 18.51 10.83
N ASP A 131 3.31 19.64 11.55
CA ASP A 131 2.16 20.18 12.29
C ASP A 131 1.05 20.69 11.35
N GLU A 132 1.41 21.12 10.15
CA GLU A 132 0.46 21.54 9.12
C GLU A 132 -0.43 20.37 8.65
N GLY A 133 0.07 19.13 8.71
CA GLY A 133 -0.68 17.92 8.44
C GLY A 133 -1.34 17.28 9.68
N ALA A 134 -1.30 17.93 10.85
CA ALA A 134 -1.68 17.31 12.12
C ALA A 134 -3.12 16.77 12.17
N TRP A 135 -4.03 17.36 11.38
CA TRP A 135 -5.44 16.93 11.32
C TRP A 135 -5.72 15.79 10.32
N ILE A 136 -4.71 15.33 9.59
CA ILE A 136 -4.84 14.24 8.62
C ILE A 136 -4.44 12.93 9.30
N ASN A 137 -5.41 12.00 9.43
CA ASN A 137 -5.17 10.69 10.02
C ASN A 137 -6.03 9.60 9.35
N GLY A 138 -5.47 8.40 9.19
CA GLY A 138 -6.15 7.24 8.62
C GLY A 138 -6.35 7.28 7.10
N GLN A 139 -5.70 8.21 6.38
CA GLN A 139 -5.95 8.45 4.97
C GLN A 139 -4.97 7.68 4.06
N VAL A 140 -5.44 7.32 2.87
CA VAL A 140 -4.57 6.96 1.74
C VAL A 140 -4.62 8.14 0.78
N VAL A 141 -3.52 8.89 0.68
CA VAL A 141 -3.43 10.08 -0.15
C VAL A 141 -2.79 9.71 -1.48
N ASN A 142 -3.53 9.89 -2.57
CA ASN A 142 -3.00 9.72 -3.92
C ASN A 142 -2.15 10.93 -4.31
N ILE A 143 -0.93 10.66 -4.81
CA ILE A 143 -0.05 11.66 -5.41
C ILE A 143 0.46 11.14 -6.76
N ASP A 144 -0.43 11.16 -7.74
CA ASP A 144 -0.25 10.41 -9.00
C ASP A 144 -0.44 11.27 -10.26
N GLY A 145 -0.43 12.60 -10.11
CA GLY A 145 -0.67 13.53 -11.21
C GLY A 145 -2.06 13.41 -11.83
N GLY A 146 -3.04 12.86 -11.10
CA GLY A 146 -4.41 12.67 -11.59
C GLY A 146 -4.58 11.43 -12.46
N THR A 147 -3.71 10.42 -12.28
CA THR A 147 -3.84 9.13 -12.99
C THR A 147 -5.08 8.38 -12.51
N VAL A 148 -5.38 8.47 -11.20
CA VAL A 148 -6.61 7.95 -10.61
C VAL A 148 -7.44 9.12 -10.11
N LEU A 149 -8.68 9.23 -10.60
CA LEU A 149 -9.67 10.18 -10.11
C LEU A 149 -10.72 9.39 -9.33
N ARG A 150 -11.01 9.79 -8.10
CA ARG A 150 -12.03 9.19 -7.23
C ARG A 150 -13.16 10.16 -6.98
#